data_AF-A0AAN7QT98-F1
#
_entry.id   AF-A0AAN7QT98-F1
#
_cell.length_a   1.000
_cell.length_b   1.000
_cell.length_c   1.000
_cell.angle_alpha   90.00
_cell.angle_beta   90.00
_cell.angle_gamma   90.00
#
_symmetry.space_group_name_H-M   'P 1'
#
loop_
_entity.id
_entity.type
_entity.pdbx_description
1 polymer ?
#
loop_
_entity_poly.entity_id
_entity_poly.type
_entity_poly.pdbx_seq_one_letter_code
_entity_poly.pdbx_strand_id
1 'polypeptide(L)'
;MAQRSTDYLIHSWLCVIAGNISPIDVITHVPILCEEAEIPYIYVPSKEDLASAGVTKRPTCCVLVLTKPTKGELSQEELEKLKSEYNQVATDVSELTSSLI
;
A
#
# COMPACT_ATOMS: atom_id res chain seq x y z
N MET A 1 22.17 0.83 21.69
CA MET A 1 22.17 0.88 20.21
C MET A 1 21.50 -0.39 19.72
N ALA A 2 20.17 -0.37 19.76
CA ALA A 2 19.33 -1.55 19.60
C ALA A 2 19.40 -2.07 18.16
N GLN A 3 19.45 -3.40 18.01
CA GLN A 3 19.22 -4.14 16.78
C GLN A 3 18.27 -3.38 15.83
N ARG A 4 18.82 -2.74 14.80
CA ARG A 4 18.05 -2.36 13.62
C ARG A 4 17.74 -3.67 12.90
N SER A 5 16.54 -4.20 13.18
CA SER A 5 15.93 -5.35 12.50
C SER A 5 16.14 -5.28 11.00
N THR A 6 17.12 -6.05 10.51
CA THR A 6 17.27 -6.43 9.10
C THR A 6 16.19 -7.43 8.66
N ASP A 7 15.17 -7.70 9.49
CA ASP A 7 13.95 -8.43 9.13
C ASP A 7 12.99 -7.61 8.22
N TYR A 8 13.41 -6.41 7.80
CA TYR A 8 12.65 -5.52 6.90
C TYR A 8 12.59 -6.00 5.43
N LEU A 9 13.31 -7.06 5.06
CA LEU A 9 13.65 -7.35 3.66
C LEU A 9 12.68 -8.23 2.84
N ILE A 10 11.40 -8.38 3.18
CA ILE A 10 10.32 -8.82 2.24
C ILE A 10 8.93 -8.61 2.84
N HIS A 11 8.73 -7.49 3.53
CA HIS A 11 7.37 -7.13 3.91
C HIS A 11 6.64 -6.60 2.68
N SER A 12 5.84 -7.47 2.04
CA SER A 12 5.01 -7.16 0.88
C SER A 12 3.94 -6.12 1.27
N TRP A 13 4.34 -4.86 1.22
CA TRP A 13 3.51 -3.70 1.50
C TRP A 13 3.22 -3.00 0.18
N LEU A 14 2.00 -2.48 0.02
CA LEU A 14 1.62 -1.65 -1.12
C LEU A 14 0.83 -0.46 -0.60
N CYS A 15 1.29 0.75 -0.91
CA CYS A 15 0.58 1.96 -0.55
C CYS A 15 -0.36 2.37 -1.69
N VAL A 16 -1.63 2.63 -1.36
CA VAL A 16 -2.62 3.14 -2.30
C VAL A 16 -3.02 4.54 -1.86
N ILE A 17 -2.83 5.52 -2.74
CA ILE A 17 -2.96 6.95 -2.46
C ILE A 17 -4.10 7.54 -3.29
N ALA A 18 -4.96 8.34 -2.67
CA ALA A 18 -5.99 9.08 -3.40
C ALA A 18 -5.41 10.33 -4.08
N GLY A 19 -5.79 10.57 -5.34
CA GLY A 19 -5.40 11.74 -6.13
C GLY A 19 -6.28 12.97 -5.92
N ASN A 20 -7.52 12.82 -5.43
CA ASN A 20 -8.48 13.93 -5.22
C ASN A 20 -8.44 14.50 -3.78
N ILE A 21 -7.27 14.56 -3.16
CA ILE A 21 -7.10 15.06 -1.79
C ILE A 21 -6.97 16.58 -1.77
N SER A 22 -7.76 17.20 -0.90
CA SER A 22 -7.73 18.64 -0.63
C SER A 22 -7.86 18.87 0.88
N PRO A 23 -6.96 19.67 1.49
CA PRO A 23 -5.80 20.32 0.89
C PRO A 23 -4.69 19.31 0.54
N ILE A 24 -3.85 19.65 -0.46
CA ILE A 24 -2.80 18.75 -0.97
C ILE A 24 -1.72 18.45 0.08
N ASP A 25 -1.50 19.37 1.03
CA ASP A 25 -0.56 19.25 2.15
C ASP A 25 -0.74 17.95 2.97
N VAL A 26 -1.94 17.37 2.94
CA VAL A 26 -2.27 16.10 3.61
C VAL A 26 -1.56 14.90 2.99
N ILE A 27 -1.18 14.93 1.70
CA ILE A 27 -0.65 13.76 0.99
C ILE A 27 0.76 13.95 0.42
N THR A 28 1.25 15.17 0.28
CA THR A 28 2.57 15.45 -0.33
C THR A 28 3.75 14.75 0.32
N HIS A 29 3.66 14.46 1.62
CA HIS A 29 4.73 13.80 2.37
C HIS A 29 4.69 12.27 2.28
N VAL A 30 3.57 11.67 1.84
CA VAL A 30 3.38 10.21 1.82
C VAL A 30 4.24 9.53 0.75
N PRO A 31 4.28 9.99 -0.52
CA PRO A 31 5.13 9.38 -1.54
C PRO A 31 6.62 9.40 -1.17
N ILE A 32 7.09 10.52 -0.60
CA ILE A 32 8.47 10.67 -0.14
C ILE A 32 8.80 9.61 0.93
N LEU A 33 7.89 9.41 1.90
CA LEU A 33 8.04 8.38 2.91
C LEU A 33 8.04 6.97 2.30
N CYS A 34 7.21 6.72 1.29
CA CYS A 34 7.19 5.44 0.57
C CYS A 34 8.51 5.18 -0.16
N GLU A 35 9.10 6.19 -0.80
CA GLU A 35 10.40 6.09 -1.47
C GLU A 35 11.54 5.81 -0.47
N GLU A 36 11.59 6.53 0.66
CA GLU A 36 12.58 6.30 1.72
C GLU A 36 12.48 4.90 2.34
N ALA A 37 11.27 4.33 2.36
CA ALA A 37 10.99 3.01 2.91
C ALA A 37 10.99 1.89 1.85
N GLU A 38 11.30 2.20 0.59
CA GLU A 38 11.25 1.27 -0.55
C GLU A 38 9.87 0.56 -0.69
N ILE A 39 8.79 1.25 -0.35
CA ILE A 39 7.42 0.76 -0.43
C ILE A 39 6.83 1.16 -1.80
N PRO A 40 6.39 0.20 -2.64
CA PRO A 40 5.71 0.53 -3.88
C PRO A 40 4.38 1.23 -3.57
N TYR A 41 4.05 2.24 -4.37
CA TYR A 41 2.82 3.01 -4.21
C TYR A 41 2.11 3.28 -5.53
N ILE A 42 0.79 3.46 -5.46
CA ILE A 42 -0.06 3.82 -6.61
C ILE A 42 -1.01 4.95 -6.27
N TYR A 43 -1.40 5.71 -7.28
CA TYR A 43 -2.46 6.69 -7.18
C TYR A 43 -3.77 6.16 -7.77
N VAL A 44 -4.86 6.39 -7.05
CA VAL A 44 -6.23 6.18 -7.54
C VAL A 44 -6.96 7.53 -7.59
N PRO A 45 -7.90 7.73 -8.52
CA PRO A 45 -8.51 9.04 -8.75
C PRO A 45 -9.39 9.52 -7.58
N SER A 46 -9.96 8.61 -6.79
CA SER A 46 -11.04 8.90 -5.84
C SER A 46 -10.74 8.34 -4.44
N LYS A 47 -10.77 9.22 -3.43
CA LYS A 47 -10.70 8.86 -1.99
C LYS A 47 -11.96 8.13 -1.51
N GLU A 48 -13.09 8.35 -2.19
CA GLU A 48 -14.35 7.67 -1.93
C GLU A 48 -14.25 6.19 -2.29
N ASP A 49 -13.59 5.87 -3.41
CA ASP A 49 -13.37 4.50 -3.88
C ASP A 49 -12.47 3.74 -2.89
N LEU A 50 -11.42 4.41 -2.41
CA LEU A 50 -10.54 3.91 -1.34
C LEU A 50 -11.30 3.63 -0.05
N ALA A 51 -12.18 4.55 0.37
CA ALA A 51 -12.99 4.36 1.58
C ALA A 51 -13.98 3.19 1.43
N SER A 52 -14.58 3.04 0.24
CA SER A 52 -15.46 1.93 -0.08
C SER A 52 -14.70 0.59 -0.07
N ALA A 53 -13.51 0.55 -0.66
CA ALA A 53 -12.65 -0.65 -0.68
C ALA A 53 -12.16 -1.03 0.73
N GLY A 54 -11.83 -0.05 1.57
CA GLY A 54 -11.41 -0.25 2.95
C GLY A 54 -12.55 -0.49 3.95
N VAL A 55 -13.81 -0.48 3.50
CA VAL A 55 -15.01 -0.59 4.35
C VAL A 55 -15.01 0.47 5.48
N THR A 56 -14.47 1.66 5.19
CA THR A 56 -14.37 2.75 6.17
C THR A 56 -15.48 3.78 5.97
N LYS A 57 -16.13 4.19 7.07
CA LYS A 57 -17.17 5.23 7.02
C LYS A 57 -16.63 6.66 6.80
N ARG A 58 -15.32 6.85 6.95
CA ARG A 58 -14.64 8.13 6.72
C ARG A 58 -13.84 8.06 5.42
N PRO A 59 -13.79 9.14 4.61
CA PRO A 59 -12.90 9.22 3.46
C PRO A 59 -11.44 8.99 3.90
N THR A 60 -10.74 8.11 3.20
CA THR A 60 -9.36 7.74 3.52
C THR A 60 -8.44 8.26 2.43
N CYS A 61 -7.37 8.98 2.81
CA CYS A 61 -6.42 9.56 1.86
C CYS A 61 -5.38 8.55 1.35
N CYS A 62 -4.98 7.59 2.18
CA CYS A 62 -4.06 6.53 1.83
C CYS A 62 -4.40 5.24 2.58
N VAL A 63 -4.19 4.10 1.94
CA VAL A 63 -4.33 2.77 2.54
C VAL A 63 -3.03 2.01 2.36
N LEU A 64 -2.55 1.39 3.43
CA LEU A 64 -1.41 0.48 3.38
C LEU A 64 -1.92 -0.96 3.39
N VAL A 65 -1.70 -1.66 2.28
CA VAL A 65 -2.05 -3.07 2.12
C VAL A 65 -0.91 -3.92 2.67
N LEU A 66 -1.24 -4.85 3.57
CA LEU A 66 -0.29 -5.75 4.22
C LEU A 66 -0.67 -7.19 3.84
N THR A 67 0.27 -7.99 3.31
CA THR A 67 0.01 -9.42 3.06
C THR A 67 0.03 -10.28 4.33
N LYS A 68 0.54 -9.73 5.43
CA LYS A 68 0.54 -10.39 6.74
C LYS A 68 -0.27 -9.55 7.73
N PRO A 69 -1.23 -10.16 8.46
CA PRO A 69 -2.00 -9.43 9.46
C PRO A 69 -1.10 -9.01 10.63
N THR A 70 -1.26 -7.76 11.09
CA THR A 70 -0.56 -7.23 12.28
C THR A 70 -1.11 -7.82 13.58
N LYS A 71 -2.38 -8.25 13.57
CA LYS A 71 -3.07 -8.91 14.69
C LYS A 71 -4.11 -9.90 14.14
N GLY A 72 -4.18 -11.08 14.75
CA GLY A 72 -5.05 -12.18 14.31
C GLY A 72 -4.38 -13.10 13.28
N GLU A 73 -4.97 -14.27 13.08
CA GLU A 73 -4.55 -15.24 12.08
C GLU A 73 -5.60 -15.29 10.97
N LEU A 74 -5.16 -15.21 9.72
CA LEU A 74 -6.00 -15.49 8.56
C LEU A 74 -5.90 -16.97 8.21
N SER A 75 -6.95 -17.54 7.63
CA SER A 75 -6.87 -18.91 7.12
C SER A 75 -5.81 -19.00 6.04
N GLN A 76 -5.23 -20.19 5.88
CA GLN A 76 -4.16 -20.42 4.92
C GLN A 76 -4.63 -20.19 3.47
N GLU A 77 -5.90 -20.52 3.18
CA GLU A 77 -6.54 -20.29 1.88
C GLU A 77 -6.69 -18.78 1.56
N GLU A 78 -7.17 -17.97 2.51
CA GLU A 78 -7.31 -16.52 2.34
C GLU A 78 -5.95 -15.85 2.15
N LEU A 79 -4.94 -16.32 2.89
CA LEU A 79 -3.58 -15.81 2.79
C LEU A 79 -2.95 -16.11 1.42
N GLU A 80 -3.15 -17.30 0.87
CA GLU A 80 -2.67 -17.67 -0.46
C GLU A 80 -3.34 -16.85 -1.55
N LYS A 81 -4.67 -16.69 -1.46
CA LYS A 81 -5.43 -15.84 -2.39
C LYS A 81 -4.94 -14.39 -2.35
N LEU A 82 -4.79 -13.81 -1.16
CA LEU A 82 -4.30 -12.45 -0.98
C LEU A 82 -2.89 -12.26 -1.55
N LYS A 83 -1.99 -13.23 -1.34
CA LYS A 83 -0.63 -13.19 -1.91
C LYS A 83 -0.65 -13.26 -3.44
N SER A 84 -1.49 -14.10 -4.02
CA SER A 84 -1.62 -14.21 -5.48
C SER A 84 -2.10 -12.90 -6.09
N GLU A 85 -3.15 -12.30 -5.53
CA GLU A 85 -3.71 -11.02 -5.99
C GLU A 85 -2.69 -9.88 -5.80
N TYR A 86 -2.02 -9.84 -4.64
CA TYR A 86 -0.98 -8.86 -4.37
C TYR A 86 0.17 -8.95 -5.38
N ASN A 87 0.66 -10.16 -5.69
CA ASN A 87 1.77 -10.35 -6.62
C ASN A 87 1.44 -9.88 -8.04
N GLN A 88 0.20 -10.11 -8.49
CA GLN A 88 -0.25 -9.60 -9.78
C GLN A 88 -0.17 -8.06 -9.80
N VAL A 89 -0.79 -7.41 -8.82
CA VAL A 89 -0.80 -5.94 -8.74
C VAL A 89 0.61 -5.39 -8.58
N ALA A 90 1.45 -5.99 -7.74
CA ALA A 90 2.83 -5.54 -7.54
C ALA A 90 3.67 -5.63 -8.83
N THR A 91 3.42 -6.66 -9.65
CA THR A 91 4.07 -6.80 -10.97
C THR A 91 3.63 -5.67 -11.90
N ASP A 92 2.31 -5.46 -12.02
CA ASP A 92 1.75 -4.40 -12.87
C ASP A 92 2.27 -3.01 -12.46
N VAL A 93 2.37 -2.75 -11.15
CA VAL A 93 2.90 -1.49 -10.62
C VAL A 93 4.38 -1.30 -10.93
N SER A 94 5.18 -2.36 -10.80
CA SER A 94 6.60 -2.34 -11.15
C SER A 94 6.81 -2.06 -12.65
N GLU A 95 5.99 -2.68 -13.51
CA GLU A 95 6.02 -2.47 -14.96
C GLU A 95 5.61 -1.03 -15.35
N LEU A 96 4.55 -0.50 -14.73
CA LEU A 96 4.10 0.88 -14.94
C LEU A 96 5.14 1.89 -14.48
N THR A 97 5.78 1.64 -13.32
CA THR A 97 6.84 2.50 -12.81
C THR A 97 8.03 2.53 -13.77
N SER A 98 8.43 1.35 -14.28
CA SER A 98 9.53 1.23 -15.25
C SER A 98 9.23 1.87 -16.61
N SER A 99 7.95 2.07 -16.94
CA SER A 99 7.52 2.70 -18.20
C SER A 99 7.43 4.23 -18.11
N LEU A 100 7.40 4.78 -16.89
CA LEU A 100 7.28 6.23 -16.65
C LEU A 100 8.64 6.94 -16.50
N ILE A 101 9.74 6.19 -16.42
CA ILE A 101 11.14 6.65 -16.36
C ILE A 101 11.84 6.33 -17.67
#